data_AF-A0A842RNP5-F1
#
_entry.id   AF-A0A842RNP5-F1
#
_cell.length_a   1.000
_cell.length_b   1.000
_cell.length_c   1.000
_cell.angle_alpha   90.00
_cell.angle_beta   90.00
_cell.angle_gamma   90.00
#
_symmetry.space_group_name_H-M   'P 1'
#
loop_
_entity.id
_entity.type
_entity.pdbx_description
1 polymer ?
#
loop_
_entity_poly.entity_id
_entity_poly.type
_entity_poly.pdbx_seq_one_letter_code
_entity_poly.pdbx_strand_id
1 'polypeptide(L)' 'MGYSPPKKITVIISFILLAFGLFFTIAPVFLATEFYSIFPPINVGTFSSFEMYLLIGVILVFCSWLLLIIGVNARGI' A
#
# COMPACT_ATOMS: atom_id res chain seq x y z
N MET A 1 15.30 22.94 -7.82
CA MET A 1 14.09 22.80 -6.99
C MET A 1 14.53 22.78 -5.54
N GLY A 2 14.08 23.74 -4.73
CA GLY A 2 14.41 23.76 -3.30
C GLY A 2 13.75 22.58 -2.61
N TYR A 3 14.52 21.80 -1.84
CA TYR A 3 13.96 20.75 -1.00
C TYR A 3 12.98 21.40 -0.03
N SER A 4 11.69 21.11 -0.19
CA SER A 4 10.65 21.56 0.72
C SER A 4 10.10 20.34 1.45
N PRO A 5 10.10 20.33 2.79
CA PRO A 5 9.70 19.16 3.53
C PRO A 5 8.21 18.87 3.27
N PRO A 6 7.79 17.60 3.06
CA PRO A 6 6.40 17.26 2.80
C PRO A 6 5.49 17.69 3.96
N LYS A 7 4.19 17.89 3.68
CA LYS A 7 3.20 18.19 4.74
C LYS A 7 3.14 17.02 5.72
N LYS A 8 3.00 17.30 7.02
CA LYS A 8 2.82 16.28 8.07
C LYS A 8 1.70 15.27 7.70
N ILE A 9 0.60 15.78 7.14
CA ILE A 9 -0.53 14.94 6.67
C ILE A 9 -0.10 13.98 5.56
N THR A 10 0.66 14.44 4.56
CA THR A 10 1.15 13.58 3.47
C THR A 10 2.04 12.46 4.01
N VAL A 11 2.90 12.77 4.98
CA VAL A 11 3.74 11.77 5.65
C VAL A 11 2.87 10.74 6.38
N ILE A 12 1.90 11.19 7.18
CA ILE A 12 0.98 10.30 7.92
C ILE A 12 0.22 9.37 6.97
N ILE A 13 -0.38 9.91 5.91
CA ILE A 13 -1.13 9.11 4.92
C ILE A 13 -0.23 8.09 4.24
N SER A 14 1.00 8.49 3.89
CA SER A 14 1.96 7.59 3.24
C SER A 14 2.36 6.44 4.16
N PHE A 15 2.58 6.71 5.45
CA PHE A 15 2.87 5.65 6.44
C PHE A 15 1.70 4.70 6.64
N ILE A 16 0.46 5.21 6.67
CA ILE A 16 -0.74 4.37 6.76
C ILE A 16 -0.85 3.46 5.53
N LEU A 17 -0.69 4.02 4.33
CA LEU A 17 -0.71 3.25 3.09
C LEU A 17 0.40 2.20 3.03
N LEU A 18 1.60 2.54 3.50
CA LEU A 18 2.71 1.60 3.60
C LEU A 18 2.39 0.46 4.57
N ALA A 19 1.85 0.76 5.75
CA ALA A 19 1.45 -0.24 6.74
C ALA A 19 0.37 -1.18 6.17
N PHE A 20 -0.64 -0.65 5.48
CA PHE A 20 -1.64 -1.48 4.80
C PHE A 20 -1.02 -2.30 3.65
N GLY A 21 -0.15 -1.72 2.83
CA GLY A 21 0.53 -2.45 1.75
C GLY A 21 1.37 -3.62 2.25
N LEU A 22 2.10 -3.42 3.36
CA LEU A 22 2.83 -4.48 4.05
C LEU A 22 1.90 -5.52 4.68
N PHE A 23 0.79 -5.08 5.27
CA PHE A 23 -0.22 -6.00 5.82
C PHE A 23 -0.80 -6.91 4.72
N PHE A 24 -1.20 -6.36 3.57
CA PHE A 24 -1.77 -7.14 2.47
C PHE A 24 -0.74 -8.03 1.75
N THR A 25 0.56 -7.78 1.90
CA THR A 25 1.61 -8.68 1.36
C THR A 25 2.00 -9.79 2.35
N ILE A 26 2.04 -9.49 3.64
CA ILE A 26 2.51 -10.42 4.68
C ILE A 26 1.36 -11.29 5.22
N ALA A 27 0.20 -10.69 5.54
CA ALA A 27 -0.88 -11.40 6.21
C ALA A 27 -1.42 -12.62 5.42
N PRO A 28 -1.57 -12.59 4.08
CA PRO A 28 -1.98 -13.77 3.33
C PRO A 28 -0.97 -14.93 3.39
N VAL A 29 0.31 -14.67 3.68
CA VAL A 29 1.38 -15.67 3.78
C VAL A 29 1.43 -16.29 5.18
N PHE A 30 1.42 -15.44 6.22
CA PHE A 30 1.68 -15.88 7.60
C PHE A 30 0.42 -16.12 8.43
N LEU A 31 -0.70 -15.49 8.05
CA LEU A 31 -1.97 -15.49 8.78
C LEU A 31 -3.13 -15.86 7.83
N ALA A 32 -2.88 -16.81 6.92
CA ALA A 32 -3.81 -17.13 5.83
C ALA A 32 -5.23 -17.45 6.35
N THR A 33 -5.35 -18.27 7.39
CA THR A 33 -6.64 -18.73 7.91
C THR A 33 -7.48 -17.58 8.46
N GLU A 34 -6.88 -16.71 9.26
CA GLU A 34 -7.53 -15.53 9.84
C GLU A 34 -7.79 -14.46 8.78
N PHE A 35 -6.85 -14.28 7.86
CA PHE A 35 -6.96 -13.30 6.79
C PHE A 35 -8.15 -13.61 5.86
N TYR A 36 -8.28 -14.85 5.39
CA TYR A 36 -9.40 -15.27 4.53
C TYR A 36 -10.73 -15.41 5.29
N SER A 37 -10.72 -15.39 6.63
CA SER A 37 -11.94 -15.30 7.43
C SER A 37 -12.53 -13.88 7.46
N ILE A 38 -11.68 -12.86 7.32
CA ILE A 38 -12.06 -11.44 7.34
C ILE A 38 -12.27 -10.92 5.92
N PHE A 39 -11.38 -11.32 5.00
CA PHE A 39 -11.39 -10.87 3.61
C PHE A 39 -11.88 -12.00 2.69
N PRO A 40 -12.96 -11.80 1.91
CA PRO A 40 -13.48 -12.82 1.02
C PRO A 40 -12.54 -13.05 -0.15
N PRO A 41 -12.31 -14.31 -0.59
CA PRO A 41 -11.40 -14.61 -1.69
C PRO A 41 -11.77 -13.84 -2.96
N ILE A 42 -10.77 -13.17 -3.55
CA ILE A 42 -10.91 -12.42 -4.81
C ILE A 42 -10.32 -13.26 -5.93
N ASN A 43 -11.16 -13.83 -6.77
CA ASN A 43 -10.73 -14.59 -7.95
C ASN A 43 -11.05 -13.81 -9.21
N VAL A 44 -10.00 -13.44 -9.96
CA VAL A 44 -10.13 -12.72 -11.23
C VAL A 44 -9.47 -13.54 -12.33
N GLY A 45 -10.28 -14.13 -13.20
CA GLY A 45 -9.79 -15.00 -14.27
C GLY A 45 -9.01 -16.19 -13.72
N THR A 46 -7.75 -16.30 -14.11
CA THR A 46 -6.83 -17.38 -13.70
C THR A 46 -5.99 -17.04 -12.47
N PHE A 47 -6.08 -15.81 -11.95
CA PHE A 47 -5.29 -15.40 -10.79
C PHE A 47 -5.91 -15.95 -9.51
N SER A 48 -5.05 -16.54 -8.69
CA SER A 48 -5.40 -16.98 -7.34
C SER A 48 -5.66 -15.77 -6.43
N SER A 49 -6.50 -15.98 -5.40
CA SER A 49 -6.76 -14.94 -4.40
C SER A 49 -5.47 -14.42 -3.74
N PHE A 50 -4.48 -15.29 -3.54
CA PHE A 50 -3.18 -14.89 -3.01
C PHE A 50 -2.47 -13.87 -3.91
N GLU A 51 -2.37 -14.15 -5.21
CA GLU A 51 -1.73 -13.25 -6.19
C GLU A 51 -2.44 -11.90 -6.26
N MET A 52 -3.78 -11.90 -6.15
CA MET A 52 -4.57 -10.68 -6.14
C MET A 52 -4.28 -9.81 -4.90
N TYR A 53 -4.22 -10.39 -3.70
CA TYR A 53 -3.88 -9.62 -2.49
C TYR A 53 -2.44 -9.13 -2.49
N LEU A 54 -1.51 -9.95 -3.00
CA LEU A 54 -0.12 -9.56 -3.17
C LEU A 54 0.00 -8.36 -4.12
N LEU A 55 -0.70 -8.40 -5.26
CA LEU A 55 -0.77 -7.30 -6.22
C LEU A 55 -1.33 -6.02 -5.58
N ILE A 56 -2.42 -6.11 -4.83
CA ILE A 56 -3.02 -4.98 -4.09
C ILE A 56 -1.99 -4.40 -3.11
N GLY A 57 -1.30 -5.25 -2.35
CA GLY A 57 -0.28 -4.82 -1.40
C GLY A 57 0.88 -4.09 -2.08
N VAL A 58 1.38 -4.59 -3.21
CA VAL A 58 2.43 -3.93 -4.01
C VAL A 58 1.96 -2.56 -4.54
N ILE A 59 0.72 -2.47 -5.04
CA ILE A 59 0.16 -1.19 -5.50
C ILE A 59 0.08 -0.19 -4.35
N LEU A 60 -0.33 -0.61 -3.16
CA LEU A 60 -0.40 0.25 -1.97
C LEU A 60 0.98 0.75 -1.53
N VAL A 61 2.00 -0.12 -1.53
CA VAL A 61 3.39 0.27 -1.26
C VAL A 61 3.87 1.29 -2.30
N PHE A 62 3.61 1.05 -3.58
CA PHE A 62 3.96 2.00 -4.63
C PHE A 62 3.26 3.36 -4.45
N CYS A 63 1.96 3.36 -4.18
CA CYS A 63 1.19 4.58 -3.91
C CYS A 63 1.71 5.35 -2.68
N SER A 64 2.15 4.64 -1.63
CA SER A 64 2.76 5.27 -0.46
C SER A 64 4.04 6.04 -0.81
N TRP A 65 4.87 5.47 -1.70
CA TRP A 65 6.12 6.08 -2.12
C TRP A 65 5.88 7.25 -3.07
N LEU A 66 4.95 7.09 -4.01
CA LEU A 66 4.53 8.13 -4.95
C LEU A 66 3.97 9.35 -4.21
N LEU A 67 3.17 9.15 -3.15
CA LEU A 67 2.65 10.23 -2.32
C LEU A 67 3.74 11.02 -1.60
N LEU A 68 4.81 10.36 -1.11
CA LEU A 68 5.95 11.05 -0.53
C LEU A 68 6.69 11.89 -1.56
N ILE A 69 6.92 11.36 -2.76
CA ILE A 69 7.58 12.08 -3.86
C ILE A 69 6.76 13.30 -4.27
N ILE A 70 5.45 13.14 -4.48
CA ILE A 70 4.55 14.25 -4.76
C ILE A 70 4.56 15.25 -3.60
N GLY A 71 4.52 14.78 -2.36
CA GLY A 71 4.56 15.63 -1.17
C GLY A 71 5.80 16.51 -1.08
N VAL A 72 6.95 16.02 -1.53
CA VAL A 72 8.23 16.75 -1.60
C VAL A 72 8.23 17.74 -2.77
N ASN A 73 7.74 17.33 -3.94
CA ASN A 73 7.81 18.15 -5.16
C ASN A 73 6.71 19.22 -5.26
N ALA A 74 5.49 18.93 -4.79
CA ALA A 74 4.33 19.82 -4.91
C ALA A 74 4.37 21.05 -3.99
N ARG A 75 5.30 21.09 -3.02
CA ARG A 75 5.57 22.30 -2.23
C ARG A 75 6.62 23.23 -2.87
N GLY A 76 7.18 22.84 -4.02
CA GLY A 76 8.13 23.63 -4.80
C GLY A 76 7.53 24.41 -5.98
N ILE A 77 6.19 24.48 -6.08
CA ILE A 77 5.44 25.40 -6.97
C ILE A 77 4.82 26.49 -6.12
#